data_AF-A0AAW4PQ56-F1
#
_entry.id   AF-A0AAW4PQ56-F1
#
_cell.length_a   1.000
_cell.length_b   1.000
_cell.length_c   1.000
_cell.angle_alpha   90.00
_cell.angle_beta   90.00
_cell.angle_gamma   90.00
#
_symmetry.space_group_name_H-M   'P 1'
#
loop_
_entity.id
_entity.type
_entity.pdbx_description
1 polymer ?
#
loop_
_entity_poly.entity_id
_entity_poly.type
_entity_poly.pdbx_seq_one_letter_code
_entity_poly.pdbx_strand_id
1 'polypeptide(L)'
;MSHRANYARCTFQQHLGPGEDSLDVPWAEFSGDSTDRVAFDVPTDAPAEPYVEMQVYDVDAFTHEICLNDQPLSGFDVAPGTGWQYWMDTVAADHLHAGENTLQFERDRDSEDAFVVGTAIVHWKEPVE
;
A
#
# COMPACT_ATOMS: atom_id res chain seq x y z
N MET A 1 2.25 27.62 11.49
CA MET A 1 2.70 26.48 12.31
C MET A 1 3.78 25.75 11.52
N SER A 2 4.86 25.34 12.19
CA SER A 2 5.88 24.50 11.56
C SER A 2 5.38 23.05 11.54
N HIS A 3 5.85 22.27 10.59
CA HIS A 3 5.56 20.84 10.50
C HIS A 3 6.86 20.05 10.41
N ARG A 4 6.86 18.83 10.94
CA ARG A 4 7.90 17.82 10.67
C ARG A 4 7.32 16.69 9.84
N ALA A 5 8.14 16.10 8.97
CA ALA A 5 7.77 14.87 8.26
C ALA A 5 7.93 13.66 9.18
N ASN A 6 7.03 12.71 9.06
CA ASN A 6 7.04 11.45 9.78
C ASN A 6 6.56 10.33 8.82
N TYR A 7 6.77 9.07 9.20
CA TYR A 7 6.42 7.94 8.36
C TYR A 7 6.23 6.65 9.16
N ALA A 8 5.49 5.72 8.57
CA ALA A 8 5.38 4.34 9.00
C ALA A 8 5.81 3.41 7.87
N ARG A 9 6.56 2.36 8.22
CA ARG A 9 6.98 1.34 7.26
C ARG A 9 6.10 0.10 7.41
N CYS A 10 5.42 -0.27 6.33
CA CYS A 10 4.62 -1.48 6.22
C CYS A 10 5.36 -2.50 5.32
N THR A 11 5.64 -3.70 5.84
CA THR A 11 6.36 -4.74 5.09
C THR A 11 5.43 -5.92 4.86
N PHE A 12 5.31 -6.35 3.60
CA PHE A 12 4.43 -7.44 3.19
C PHE A 12 5.27 -8.59 2.63
N GLN A 13 6.00 -8.36 1.53
CA GLN A 13 6.67 -9.42 0.75
C GLN A 13 5.70 -10.54 0.33
N GLN A 14 4.52 -10.13 -0.14
CA GLN A 14 3.41 -11.03 -0.44
C GLN A 14 3.04 -10.98 -1.92
N HIS A 15 2.87 -12.17 -2.49
CA HIS A 15 2.43 -12.43 -3.84
C HIS A 15 0.90 -12.55 -3.86
N LEU A 16 0.26 -11.66 -4.61
CA LEU A 16 -1.17 -11.71 -4.89
C LEU A 16 -1.38 -12.28 -6.28
N GLY A 17 -2.41 -13.08 -6.47
CA GLY A 17 -2.74 -13.68 -7.76
C GLY A 17 -3.80 -14.76 -7.65
N PRO A 18 -4.29 -15.29 -8.79
CA PRO A 18 -5.31 -16.33 -8.82
C PRO A 18 -4.81 -17.70 -8.29
N GLY A 19 -3.49 -17.88 -8.14
CA GLY A 19 -2.89 -19.08 -7.56
C GLY A 19 -1.38 -18.95 -7.31
N GLU A 20 -0.82 -19.86 -6.52
CA GLU A 20 0.61 -19.88 -6.14
C GLU A 20 1.56 -19.88 -7.35
N ASP A 21 1.18 -20.55 -8.44
CA ASP A 21 2.00 -20.67 -9.66
C ASP A 21 1.80 -19.51 -10.65
N SER A 22 1.05 -18.47 -10.28
CA SER A 22 0.80 -17.32 -11.17
C SER A 22 2.04 -16.44 -11.40
N LEU A 23 3.05 -16.52 -10.53
CA LEU A 23 4.36 -15.89 -10.68
C LEU A 23 5.48 -16.82 -10.19
N ASP A 24 6.63 -16.80 -10.86
CA ASP A 24 7.85 -17.51 -10.40
C ASP A 24 8.61 -16.66 -9.37
N VAL A 25 8.04 -16.52 -8.17
CA VAL A 25 8.55 -15.68 -7.09
C VAL A 25 8.70 -16.48 -5.79
N PRO A 26 9.58 -17.49 -5.74
CA PRO A 26 9.75 -18.37 -4.57
C PRO A 26 10.24 -17.66 -3.30
N TRP A 27 10.53 -16.37 -3.39
CA TRP A 27 10.96 -15.49 -2.31
C TRP A 27 9.82 -14.68 -1.68
N ALA A 28 8.62 -14.69 -2.26
CA ALA A 28 7.42 -14.03 -1.74
C ALA A 28 6.40 -15.05 -1.21
N GLU A 29 5.64 -14.67 -0.20
CA GLU A 29 4.57 -15.51 0.36
C GLU A 29 3.27 -15.33 -0.45
N PHE A 30 2.69 -16.42 -0.96
CA PHE A 30 1.40 -16.34 -1.63
C PHE A 30 0.26 -16.02 -0.66
N SER A 31 -0.49 -14.97 -0.95
CA SER A 31 -1.57 -14.44 -0.09
C SER A 31 -2.93 -14.38 -0.79
N GLY A 32 -3.03 -14.88 -2.03
CA GLY A 32 -4.27 -14.91 -2.80
C GLY A 32 -4.70 -13.52 -3.26
N ASP A 33 -5.91 -13.10 -2.90
CA ASP A 33 -6.50 -11.86 -3.43
C ASP A 33 -6.11 -10.59 -2.66
N SER A 34 -5.50 -10.72 -1.46
CA SER A 34 -5.16 -9.58 -0.62
C SER A 34 -3.90 -9.86 0.18
N THR A 35 -3.08 -8.84 0.45
CA THR A 35 -2.03 -8.94 1.48
C THR A 35 -2.66 -9.16 2.86
N ASP A 36 -1.84 -9.55 3.83
CA ASP A 36 -2.17 -9.32 5.23
C ASP A 36 -2.35 -7.82 5.52
N ARG A 37 -3.13 -7.51 6.55
CA ARG A 37 -3.23 -6.15 7.08
C ARG A 37 -2.01 -5.83 7.92
N VAL A 38 -1.35 -4.72 7.63
CA VAL A 38 -0.24 -4.20 8.45
C VAL A 38 -0.72 -2.99 9.24
N ALA A 39 -0.64 -3.07 10.56
CA ALA A 39 -0.99 -1.99 11.46
C ALA A 39 0.20 -1.04 11.73
N PHE A 40 -0.09 0.24 11.90
CA PHE A 40 0.91 1.25 12.28
C PHE A 40 0.26 2.42 13.06
N ASP A 41 1.04 3.09 13.89
CA ASP A 41 0.55 4.21 14.72
C ASP A 41 0.89 5.58 14.14
N VAL A 42 -0.09 6.49 14.17
CA VAL A 42 0.09 7.92 13.88
C VAL A 42 -0.03 8.70 15.19
N PRO A 43 1.01 9.45 15.61
CA PRO A 43 1.07 10.06 16.94
C PRO A 43 0.35 11.42 17.04
N THR A 44 -0.28 11.89 15.95
CA THR A 44 -0.94 13.19 15.88
C THR A 44 -2.41 13.03 15.46
N ASP A 45 -3.26 13.90 15.97
CA ASP A 45 -4.66 14.06 15.57
C ASP A 45 -4.86 15.02 14.39
N ALA A 46 -3.77 15.62 13.88
CA ALA A 46 -3.77 16.52 12.76
C ALA A 46 -2.69 16.16 11.71
N PRO A 47 -2.71 14.93 11.15
CA PRO A 47 -1.82 14.58 10.05
C PRO A 47 -2.12 15.46 8.84
N ALA A 48 -1.08 15.86 8.12
CA ALA A 48 -1.18 16.70 6.94
C ALA A 48 -0.39 16.13 5.77
N GLU A 49 -0.89 16.35 4.55
CA GLU A 49 -0.26 15.95 3.30
C GLU A 49 0.18 14.47 3.25
N PRO A 50 -0.69 13.50 3.59
CA PRO A 50 -0.29 12.11 3.59
C PRO A 50 -0.18 11.56 2.16
N TYR A 51 0.75 10.63 1.97
CA TYR A 51 0.93 9.86 0.74
C TYR A 51 1.55 8.51 1.08
N VAL A 52 1.43 7.55 0.17
CA VAL A 52 2.04 6.23 0.30
C VAL A 52 2.99 5.98 -0.86
N GLU A 53 4.19 5.50 -0.55
CA GLU A 53 5.16 5.02 -1.54
C GLU A 53 5.34 3.52 -1.39
N MET A 54 5.54 2.78 -2.48
CA MET A 54 5.53 1.32 -2.44
C MET A 54 6.45 0.68 -3.47
N GLN A 55 6.98 -0.48 -3.12
CA GLN A 55 7.66 -1.40 -4.04
C GLN A 55 6.70 -2.48 -4.48
N VAL A 56 6.53 -2.62 -5.79
CA VAL A 56 5.68 -3.64 -6.43
C VAL A 56 6.45 -4.34 -7.55
N TYR A 57 6.05 -5.55 -7.89
CA TYR A 57 6.73 -6.39 -8.88
C TYR A 57 5.73 -7.05 -9.83
N ASP A 58 5.99 -6.98 -11.14
CA ASP A 58 5.21 -7.62 -12.23
C ASP A 58 3.70 -7.33 -12.14
N VAL A 59 3.31 -6.04 -12.18
CA VAL A 59 1.90 -5.64 -12.17
C VAL A 59 1.36 -5.61 -13.61
N ASP A 60 0.23 -6.26 -13.90
CA ASP A 60 -0.29 -6.36 -15.28
C ASP A 60 -1.62 -5.60 -15.52
N ALA A 61 -2.35 -5.20 -14.47
CA ALA A 61 -3.62 -4.48 -14.56
C ALA A 61 -3.62 -3.13 -13.80
N PHE A 62 -4.74 -2.42 -13.85
CA PHE A 62 -4.97 -1.16 -13.13
C PHE A 62 -6.07 -1.29 -12.06
N THR A 63 -6.59 -2.50 -11.84
CA THR A 63 -7.83 -2.73 -11.07
C THR A 63 -7.57 -3.15 -9.62
N HIS A 64 -6.35 -2.95 -9.13
CA HIS A 64 -6.00 -3.14 -7.72
C HIS A 64 -6.60 -2.06 -6.86
N GLU A 65 -6.66 -2.32 -5.56
CA GLU A 65 -7.00 -1.31 -4.56
C GLU A 65 -5.92 -1.27 -3.49
N ILE A 66 -5.48 -0.06 -3.15
CA ILE A 66 -4.69 0.22 -1.94
C ILE A 66 -5.69 0.65 -0.87
N CYS A 67 -5.85 -0.17 0.16
CA CYS A 67 -6.80 0.06 1.25
C CYS A 67 -6.08 0.62 2.47
N LEU A 68 -6.43 1.85 2.86
CA LEU A 68 -6.04 2.45 4.13
C LEU A 68 -7.25 2.49 5.05
N ASN A 69 -7.17 1.84 6.22
CA ASN A 69 -8.29 1.71 7.17
C ASN A 69 -9.56 1.10 6.54
N ASP A 70 -9.39 0.04 5.74
CA ASP A 70 -10.45 -0.62 4.96
C ASP A 70 -11.18 0.31 3.96
N GLN A 71 -10.57 1.45 3.62
CA GLN A 71 -11.07 2.37 2.60
C GLN A 71 -10.08 2.42 1.43
N PRO A 72 -10.54 2.17 0.20
CA PRO A 72 -9.67 2.28 -0.97
C PRO A 72 -9.24 3.72 -1.17
N LEU A 73 -7.97 3.92 -1.53
CA LEU A 73 -7.48 5.23 -1.95
C LEU A 73 -8.18 5.66 -3.24
N SER A 74 -8.25 6.98 -3.46
CA SER A 74 -8.82 7.53 -4.69
C SER A 74 -7.73 7.65 -5.74
N GLY A 75 -7.91 7.07 -6.94
CA GLY A 75 -6.99 7.31 -8.05
C GLY A 75 -6.74 6.08 -8.91
N PHE A 76 -5.52 6.01 -9.44
CA PHE A 76 -4.99 4.81 -10.10
C PHE A 76 -3.93 4.25 -9.15
N ASP A 77 -4.25 3.13 -8.50
CA ASP A 77 -3.46 2.58 -7.40
C ASP A 77 -2.03 2.24 -7.82
N VAL A 78 -1.88 1.39 -8.84
CA VAL A 78 -0.56 0.96 -9.34
C VAL A 78 -0.64 0.81 -10.85
N ALA A 79 0.32 1.41 -11.57
CA ALA A 79 0.40 1.24 -13.02
C ALA A 79 1.06 -0.10 -13.38
N PRO A 80 0.63 -0.75 -14.48
CA PRO A 80 1.28 -1.94 -14.98
C PRO A 80 2.76 -1.73 -15.30
N GLY A 81 3.54 -2.74 -14.98
CA GLY A 81 4.72 -3.08 -15.75
C GLY A 81 5.57 -4.15 -15.10
N THR A 82 6.60 -4.53 -15.85
CA THR A 82 7.43 -5.69 -15.59
C THR A 82 8.60 -5.37 -14.65
N GLY A 83 8.94 -6.33 -13.80
CA GLY A 83 9.99 -6.25 -12.81
C GLY A 83 9.63 -5.37 -11.62
N TRP A 84 10.64 -5.06 -10.81
CA TRP A 84 10.47 -4.16 -9.66
C TRP A 84 10.21 -2.73 -10.09
N GLN A 85 9.21 -2.12 -9.47
CA GLN A 85 8.87 -0.72 -9.62
C GLN A 85 8.73 -0.03 -8.27
N TYR A 86 8.91 1.29 -8.29
CA TYR A 86 8.60 2.17 -7.17
C TYR A 86 7.46 3.08 -7.58
N TRP A 87 6.36 3.03 -6.84
CA TRP A 87 5.15 3.80 -7.12
C TRP A 87 4.77 4.66 -5.92
N MET A 88 4.01 5.73 -6.17
CA MET A 88 3.50 6.63 -5.14
C MET A 88 2.04 6.96 -5.45
N ASP A 89 1.20 6.94 -4.42
CA ASP A 89 -0.17 7.42 -4.48
C ASP A 89 -0.48 8.41 -3.35
N THR A 90 -1.42 9.30 -3.61
CA THR A 90 -1.89 10.32 -2.68
C THR A 90 -2.91 9.76 -1.71
N VAL A 91 -2.81 10.15 -0.44
CA VAL A 91 -3.79 9.79 0.60
C VAL A 91 -4.60 11.04 0.92
N ALA A 92 -5.93 10.93 0.92
CA ALA A 92 -6.75 12.05 1.39
C ALA A 92 -6.58 12.21 2.91
N ALA A 93 -6.59 13.46 3.39
CA ALA A 93 -6.22 13.76 4.78
C ALA A 93 -7.15 13.10 5.83
N ASP A 94 -8.37 12.73 5.44
CA ASP A 94 -9.36 12.05 6.27
C ASP A 94 -9.20 10.53 6.34
N HIS A 95 -8.34 9.93 5.51
CA HIS A 95 -8.05 8.50 5.57
C HIS A 95 -7.00 8.12 6.62
N LEU A 96 -6.31 9.11 7.22
CA LEU A 96 -5.32 8.88 8.26
C LEU A 96 -5.75 9.54 9.57
N HIS A 97 -5.69 8.80 10.68
CA HIS A 97 -6.14 9.30 11.97
C HIS A 97 -5.14 9.02 13.10
N ALA A 98 -5.27 9.71 14.23
CA ALA A 98 -4.45 9.43 15.41
C ALA A 98 -4.66 7.99 15.91
N GLY A 99 -3.59 7.35 16.37
CA GLY A 99 -3.60 5.96 16.84
C GLY A 99 -3.35 4.95 15.71
N GLU A 100 -3.90 3.76 15.89
CA GLU A 100 -3.68 2.61 14.99
C GLU A 100 -4.41 2.81 13.66
N ASN A 101 -3.68 2.70 12.56
CA ASN A 101 -4.18 2.64 11.20
C ASN A 101 -3.75 1.33 10.55
N THR A 102 -4.41 0.89 9.47
CA THR A 102 -4.07 -0.33 8.74
C THR A 102 -3.85 -0.06 7.26
N LEU A 103 -2.88 -0.76 6.65
CA LEU A 103 -2.64 -0.77 5.21
C LEU A 103 -2.79 -2.20 4.67
N GLN A 104 -3.46 -2.32 3.52
CA GLN A 104 -3.67 -3.56 2.79
C GLN A 104 -3.68 -3.28 1.28
N PHE A 105 -3.30 -4.27 0.47
CA PHE A 105 -3.46 -4.24 -0.97
C PHE A 105 -4.39 -5.36 -1.40
N GLU A 106 -5.28 -5.09 -2.35
CA GLU A 106 -6.22 -6.06 -2.90
C GLU A 106 -6.10 -6.09 -4.42
N ARG A 107 -6.19 -7.30 -4.99
CA ARG A 107 -6.29 -7.48 -6.44
C ARG A 107 -7.76 -7.61 -6.85
N ASP A 108 -8.06 -7.23 -8.07
CA ASP A 108 -9.35 -7.55 -8.70
C ASP A 108 -9.51 -9.06 -8.88
N ARG A 109 -10.53 -9.63 -8.25
CA ARG A 109 -10.78 -11.08 -8.25
C ARG A 109 -11.21 -11.61 -9.61
N ASP A 110 -11.76 -10.76 -10.47
CA ASP A 110 -12.17 -11.11 -11.82
C ASP A 110 -11.01 -10.96 -12.84
N SER A 111 -9.84 -10.50 -12.39
CA SER A 111 -8.61 -10.39 -13.18
C SER A 111 -7.71 -11.61 -13.00
N GLU A 112 -6.84 -11.87 -13.99
CA GLU A 112 -5.75 -12.86 -13.89
C GLU A 112 -4.44 -12.23 -13.37
N ASP A 113 -4.47 -10.94 -13.05
CA ASP A 113 -3.27 -10.22 -12.60
C ASP A 113 -2.72 -10.81 -11.31
N ALA A 114 -1.39 -10.91 -11.29
CA ALA A 114 -0.60 -11.42 -10.20
C ALA A 114 0.64 -10.56 -10.05
N PHE A 115 0.93 -10.11 -8.82
CA PHE A 115 2.02 -9.19 -8.52
C PHE A 115 2.52 -9.40 -7.10
N VAL A 116 3.69 -8.88 -6.79
CA VAL A 116 4.21 -8.88 -5.41
C VAL A 116 4.16 -7.47 -4.82
N VAL A 117 3.67 -7.36 -3.59
CA VAL A 117 3.81 -6.16 -2.76
C VAL A 117 4.99 -6.35 -1.82
N GLY A 118 6.02 -5.53 -1.97
CA GLY A 118 7.23 -5.60 -1.15
C GLY A 118 7.08 -4.82 0.16
N THR A 119 7.51 -3.56 0.15
CA THR A 119 7.42 -2.64 1.29
C THR A 119 6.68 -1.39 0.83
N ALA A 120 5.79 -0.89 1.68
CA ALA A 120 5.17 0.42 1.53
C ALA A 120 5.54 1.34 2.69
N ILE A 121 5.65 2.64 2.41
CA ILE A 121 5.92 3.69 3.39
C ILE A 121 4.75 4.67 3.35
N VAL A 122 4.03 4.79 4.47
CA VAL A 122 2.99 5.81 4.63
C VAL A 122 3.65 7.03 5.24
N HIS A 123 3.62 8.15 4.52
CA HIS A 123 4.17 9.43 4.95
C HIS A 123 3.06 10.36 5.42
N TRP A 124 3.39 11.21 6.39
CA TRP A 124 2.57 12.37 6.77
C TRP A 124 3.45 13.48 7.33
N LYS A 125 2.90 14.68 7.41
CA LYS A 125 3.42 15.78 8.22
C LYS A 125 2.62 15.91 9.50
N GLU A 126 3.28 16.31 10.57
CA GLU A 126 2.63 16.60 11.86
C GLU A 126 3.07 17.97 12.40
N PRO A 127 2.18 18.71 13.07
CA PRO A 127 2.52 19.99 13.68
C PRO A 127 3.64 19.84 14.70
N VAL A 128 4.52 20.85 14.77
CA VAL A 128 5.50 20.99 15.85
C VAL A 128 5.31 22.33 16.55
N GLU A 129 5.48 22.33 17.87
CA GLU A 129 5.51 23.55 18.70
C GLU A 129 6.74 24.42 18.41
#